data_AF-A0A561C4X5-F1
#
_entry.id   AF-A0A561C4X5-F1
#
_cell.length_a   1.000
_cell.length_b   1.000
_cell.length_c   1.000
_cell.angle_alpha   90.00
_cell.angle_beta   90.00
_cell.angle_gamma   90.00
#
_symmetry.space_group_name_H-M   'P 1'
#
loop_
_entity.id
_entity.type
_entity.pdbx_description
1 polymer ?
#
loop_
_entity_poly.entity_id
_entity_poly.type
_entity_poly.pdbx_seq_one_letter_code
_entity_poly.pdbx_strand_id
1 'polypeptide(L)'
;MPGKQPYTIRGDLPRFRPTSPGEDLWLALRDMYVSDSESAYPTLELVDLPRWLEPPGPFAERHIDVAVTTTAYRLLKTAKRVQKEAALDGEATRSSAGQSLVEDHVWRHMVEHMEFAALDPRPRRVLPYLVYRSLLAGNADIGTQARATTLHEAQDPIDSQVRCYCCGDTLWSPDFETPLREISLDHIWPRTLGGISTPDNLLPICAPCNGAKEDRASWSVFGVVFDHALSERGGHDEERLLGLALHRRAAGALATSEYLTLKEAFVKLGPRTDVELIDEAVDRHFFNFRAHDAEKFSFTE
;
A
#
# COMPACT_ATOMS: atom_id res chain seq x y z
N MET A 1 -4.66 38.88 -16.79
CA MET A 1 -3.89 38.01 -15.88
C MET A 1 -2.94 37.19 -16.75
N PRO A 2 -1.64 37.13 -16.44
CA PRO A 2 -0.71 36.31 -17.21
C PRO A 2 -1.12 34.84 -17.06
N GLY A 3 -1.25 34.12 -18.18
CA GLY A 3 -1.58 32.70 -18.18
C GLY A 3 -0.47 31.92 -17.47
N LYS A 4 -0.79 31.35 -16.31
CA LYS A 4 0.11 30.43 -15.61
C LYS A 4 0.31 29.22 -16.53
N GLN A 5 1.57 28.90 -16.85
CA GLN A 5 1.89 27.65 -17.54
C GLN A 5 1.45 26.47 -16.65
N PRO A 6 0.78 25.45 -17.21
CA PRO A 6 0.47 24.24 -16.47
C PRO A 6 1.77 23.61 -15.95
N TYR A 7 1.77 23.27 -14.67
CA TYR A 7 2.87 22.56 -14.04
C TYR A 7 3.03 21.21 -14.73
N THR A 8 4.24 20.91 -15.21
CA THR A 8 4.59 19.62 -15.81
C THR A 8 5.03 18.70 -14.69
N ILE A 9 4.22 17.71 -14.32
CA ILE A 9 4.68 16.69 -13.39
C ILE A 9 5.71 15.83 -14.14
N ARG A 10 7.00 16.02 -13.79
CA ARG A 10 8.12 15.32 -14.44
C ARG A 10 7.82 13.83 -14.58
N GLY A 11 8.05 13.30 -15.78
CA GLY A 11 7.70 11.93 -16.21
C GLY A 11 8.38 10.77 -15.48
N ASP A 12 9.17 11.05 -14.43
CA ASP A 12 9.80 10.04 -13.58
C ASP A 12 9.30 10.24 -12.14
N LEU A 13 8.01 9.97 -11.90
CA LEU A 13 7.58 9.81 -10.52
C LEU A 13 8.43 8.72 -9.87
N PRO A 14 8.84 8.91 -8.62
CA PRO A 14 9.57 7.89 -7.91
C PRO A 14 8.74 6.58 -7.84
N ARG A 15 9.34 5.47 -8.28
CA ARG A 15 8.74 4.13 -8.28
C ARG A 15 9.60 3.19 -7.44
N PHE A 16 8.95 2.32 -6.69
CA PHE A 16 9.56 1.13 -6.09
C PHE A 16 9.31 -0.07 -7.00
N ARG A 17 10.04 -1.17 -6.81
CA ARG A 17 9.88 -2.39 -7.63
C ARG A 17 8.62 -3.15 -7.19
N PRO A 18 7.59 -3.33 -8.05
CA PRO A 18 6.39 -4.08 -7.68
C PRO A 18 6.72 -5.57 -7.53
N THR A 19 6.02 -6.22 -6.60
CA THR A 19 6.11 -7.65 -6.28
C THR A 19 4.77 -8.38 -6.45
N SER A 20 3.69 -7.62 -6.62
CA SER A 20 2.33 -8.14 -6.71
C SER A 20 1.51 -7.46 -7.82
N PRO A 21 0.49 -8.15 -8.37
CA PRO A 21 -0.43 -7.52 -9.31
C PRO A 21 -1.20 -6.33 -8.72
N GLY A 22 -1.39 -6.30 -7.40
CA GLY A 22 -1.98 -5.17 -6.69
C GLY A 22 -1.13 -3.90 -6.78
N GLU A 23 0.19 -4.05 -6.65
CA GLU A 23 1.15 -2.95 -6.84
C GLU A 23 1.16 -2.49 -8.30
N ASP A 24 1.12 -3.42 -9.26
CA ASP A 24 1.01 -3.08 -10.68
C ASP A 24 -0.26 -2.27 -10.97
N LEU A 25 -1.41 -2.69 -10.41
CA LEU A 25 -2.68 -1.96 -10.52
C LEU A 25 -2.55 -0.54 -9.95
N TRP A 26 -1.97 -0.41 -8.76
CA TRP A 26 -1.81 0.88 -8.13
C TRP A 26 -0.87 1.80 -8.92
N LEU A 27 0.26 1.28 -9.42
CA LEU A 27 1.20 2.05 -10.23
C LEU A 27 0.55 2.48 -11.55
N ALA A 28 -0.20 1.60 -12.22
CA ALA A 28 -0.93 1.94 -13.43
C ALA A 28 -1.98 3.04 -13.18
N LEU A 29 -2.70 2.96 -12.06
CA LEU A 29 -3.63 4.02 -11.65
C LEU A 29 -2.88 5.32 -11.35
N ARG A 30 -1.77 5.29 -10.62
CA ARG A 30 -0.98 6.48 -10.30
C ARG A 30 -0.41 7.16 -11.55
N ASP A 31 0.09 6.38 -12.50
CA ASP A 31 0.58 6.89 -13.79
C ASP A 31 -0.54 7.62 -14.55
N MET A 32 -1.77 7.12 -14.49
CA MET A 32 -2.92 7.81 -15.07
C MET A 32 -3.25 9.12 -14.34
N TYR A 33 -3.12 9.15 -13.01
CA TYR A 33 -3.41 10.33 -12.20
C TYR A 33 -2.40 11.46 -12.40
N VAL A 34 -1.17 11.12 -12.77
CA VAL A 34 -0.05 12.07 -12.86
C VAL A 34 0.33 12.44 -14.29
N SER A 35 -0.20 11.74 -15.29
CA SER A 35 0.00 12.07 -16.69
C SER A 35 -0.48 13.49 -17.02
N ASP A 36 0.42 14.34 -17.52
CA ASP A 36 0.20 15.77 -17.84
C ASP A 36 -0.80 16.05 -18.98
N SER A 37 -1.43 15.04 -19.58
CA SER A 37 -2.40 15.35 -20.65
C SER A 37 -3.63 16.00 -20.04
N GLU A 38 -4.06 17.15 -20.54
CA GLU A 38 -5.33 17.82 -20.14
C GLU A 38 -6.57 16.90 -20.24
N SER A 39 -6.41 15.74 -20.90
CA SER A 39 -7.37 14.63 -21.05
C SER A 39 -7.17 13.44 -20.08
N ALA A 40 -6.19 13.46 -19.16
CA ALA A 40 -5.77 12.28 -18.38
C ALA A 40 -6.55 12.08 -17.08
N TYR A 41 -7.27 13.09 -16.57
CA TYR A 41 -7.97 12.97 -15.29
C TYR A 41 -9.16 12.01 -15.43
N PRO A 42 -9.09 10.81 -14.82
CA PRO A 42 -10.08 9.79 -15.06
C PRO A 42 -11.36 9.98 -14.23
N THR A 43 -11.42 10.96 -13.31
CA THR A 43 -12.62 11.24 -12.50
C THR A 43 -12.77 12.75 -12.24
N LEU A 44 -14.01 13.26 -12.10
CA LEU A 44 -14.25 14.69 -11.77
C LEU A 44 -13.70 15.07 -10.39
N GLU A 45 -13.68 14.15 -9.42
CA GLU A 45 -13.08 14.36 -8.08
C GLU A 45 -11.61 14.81 -8.17
N LEU A 46 -10.91 14.48 -9.26
CA LEU A 46 -9.48 14.77 -9.47
C LEU A 46 -9.20 16.03 -10.26
N VAL A 47 -10.13 16.48 -11.08
CA VAL A 47 -10.01 17.77 -11.79
C VAL A 47 -9.92 18.92 -10.77
N ASP A 48 -10.57 18.78 -9.63
CA ASP A 48 -10.60 19.79 -8.59
C ASP A 48 -9.47 19.66 -7.57
N LEU A 49 -8.83 18.50 -7.43
CA LEU A 49 -7.83 18.24 -6.38
C LEU A 49 -6.57 19.14 -6.50
N PRO A 50 -5.98 19.35 -7.69
CA PRO A 50 -4.92 20.34 -7.90
C PRO A 50 -5.38 21.79 -7.66
N ARG A 51 -6.67 22.10 -7.83
CA ARG A 51 -7.22 23.45 -7.58
C ARG A 51 -7.33 23.77 -6.09
N TRP A 52 -7.40 22.75 -5.24
CA TRP A 52 -7.58 22.90 -3.79
C TRP A 52 -6.25 23.02 -3.05
N LEU A 53 -5.14 22.63 -3.68
CA LEU A 53 -3.82 22.51 -3.06
C LEU A 53 -2.77 23.38 -3.78
N GLU A 54 -3.04 24.68 -3.96
CA GLU A 54 -2.01 25.61 -4.43
C GLU A 54 -1.16 26.15 -3.26
N PRO A 55 0.19 26.04 -3.33
CA PRO A 55 0.99 25.39 -4.38
C PRO A 55 1.07 23.85 -4.20
N PRO A 56 1.26 23.09 -5.31
CA PRO A 56 1.45 21.64 -5.25
C PRO A 56 2.77 21.32 -4.57
N GLY A 57 2.72 21.12 -3.25
CA GLY A 57 3.84 20.65 -2.43
C GLY A 57 3.77 19.14 -2.18
N PRO A 58 4.56 18.63 -1.22
CA PRO A 58 4.54 17.22 -0.79
C PRO A 58 3.16 16.68 -0.39
N PHE A 59 2.21 17.59 -0.09
CA PHE A 59 0.83 17.24 0.17
C PHE A 59 0.07 16.78 -1.08
N ALA A 60 0.37 17.30 -2.27
CA ALA A 60 -0.33 16.91 -3.49
C ALA A 60 -0.07 15.44 -3.86
N GLU A 61 1.19 15.00 -3.81
CA GLU A 61 1.58 13.59 -4.04
C GLU A 61 0.85 12.65 -3.08
N ARG A 62 0.76 13.04 -1.80
CA ARG A 62 0.04 12.27 -0.78
C ARG A 62 -1.45 12.12 -1.07
N HIS A 63 -2.10 13.17 -1.57
CA HIS A 63 -3.51 13.07 -1.94
C HIS A 63 -3.71 12.19 -3.17
N ILE A 64 -2.80 12.25 -4.14
CA ILE A 64 -2.80 11.34 -5.29
C ILE A 64 -2.72 9.89 -4.81
N ASP A 65 -1.75 9.56 -3.96
CA ASP A 65 -1.59 8.20 -3.44
C ASP A 65 -2.85 7.70 -2.72
N VAL A 66 -3.52 8.57 -1.95
CA VAL A 66 -4.80 8.27 -1.29
C VAL A 66 -5.92 7.99 -2.30
N ALA A 67 -6.06 8.84 -3.31
CA ALA A 67 -7.11 8.70 -4.30
C ALA A 67 -6.89 7.45 -5.18
N VAL A 68 -5.63 7.16 -5.53
CA VAL A 68 -5.21 5.94 -6.23
C VAL A 68 -5.53 4.70 -5.40
N THR A 69 -5.15 4.66 -4.11
CA THR A 69 -5.46 3.52 -3.23
C THR A 69 -6.96 3.32 -3.04
N THR A 70 -7.71 4.40 -2.84
CA THR A 70 -9.18 4.34 -2.71
C THR A 70 -9.81 3.79 -4.00
N THR A 71 -9.31 4.23 -5.15
CA THR A 71 -9.75 3.73 -6.46
C THR A 71 -9.46 2.25 -6.64
N ALA A 72 -8.22 1.81 -6.37
CA ALA A 72 -7.85 0.40 -6.43
C ALA A 72 -8.74 -0.46 -5.53
N TYR A 73 -9.02 0.01 -4.30
CA TYR A 73 -9.92 -0.66 -3.37
C TYR A 73 -11.35 -0.79 -3.91
N ARG A 74 -11.92 0.29 -4.44
CA ARG A 74 -13.28 0.29 -5.04
C ARG A 74 -13.36 -0.72 -6.20
N LEU A 75 -12.36 -0.74 -7.08
CA LEU A 75 -12.31 -1.67 -8.21
C LEU A 75 -12.23 -3.12 -7.77
N LEU A 76 -11.36 -3.43 -6.79
CA LEU A 76 -11.23 -4.79 -6.26
C LEU A 76 -12.47 -5.25 -5.50
N LYS A 77 -13.13 -4.35 -4.77
CA LYS A 77 -14.41 -4.63 -4.13
C LYS A 77 -15.49 -4.96 -5.17
N THR A 78 -15.52 -4.24 -6.28
CA THR A 78 -16.41 -4.55 -7.41
C THR A 78 -16.10 -5.93 -8.00
N ALA A 79 -14.84 -6.25 -8.25
CA ALA A 79 -14.44 -7.57 -8.77
C ALA A 79 -14.82 -8.72 -7.82
N LYS A 80 -14.61 -8.55 -6.51
CA LYS A 80 -15.05 -9.52 -5.48
C LYS A 80 -16.57 -9.71 -5.46
N ARG A 81 -17.34 -8.64 -5.64
CA ARG A 81 -18.80 -8.73 -5.73
C ARG A 81 -19.23 -9.55 -6.94
N VAL A 82 -18.64 -9.29 -8.11
CA VAL A 82 -18.92 -10.05 -9.35
C VAL A 82 -18.57 -11.53 -9.17
N GLN A 83 -17.40 -11.82 -8.59
CA GLN A 83 -16.99 -13.18 -8.27
C GLN A 83 -18.05 -13.90 -7.43
N LYS A 84 -18.54 -13.24 -6.37
CA LYS A 84 -19.56 -13.78 -5.46
C LYS A 84 -20.92 -13.97 -6.16
N GLU A 85 -21.41 -12.97 -6.88
CA GLU A 85 -22.73 -12.98 -7.53
C GLU A 85 -22.81 -14.00 -8.68
N ALA A 86 -21.72 -14.18 -9.41
CA ALA A 86 -21.61 -15.16 -10.49
C ALA A 86 -21.18 -16.56 -10.02
N ALA A 87 -21.07 -16.78 -8.69
CA ALA A 87 -20.58 -18.02 -8.10
C ALA A 87 -19.26 -18.53 -8.72
N LEU A 88 -18.36 -17.59 -9.04
CA LEU A 88 -17.04 -17.91 -9.56
C LEU A 88 -16.13 -18.26 -8.38
N ASP A 89 -15.96 -19.55 -8.09
CA ASP A 89 -14.93 -20.03 -7.15
C ASP A 89 -13.74 -20.63 -7.91
N GLY A 90 -12.61 -20.81 -7.22
CA GLY A 90 -11.41 -21.50 -7.70
C GLY A 90 -11.15 -21.44 -9.21
N GLU A 91 -11.36 -22.58 -9.87
CA GLU A 91 -11.13 -22.77 -11.31
C GLU A 91 -12.15 -22.03 -12.20
N ALA A 92 -13.39 -21.84 -11.76
CA ALA A 92 -14.37 -21.07 -12.52
C ALA A 92 -13.92 -19.62 -12.69
N THR A 93 -13.33 -19.03 -11.64
CA THR A 93 -12.73 -17.68 -11.70
C THR A 93 -11.54 -17.64 -12.67
N ARG A 94 -10.75 -18.72 -12.74
CA ARG A 94 -9.55 -18.84 -13.59
C ARG A 94 -9.85 -19.15 -15.05
N SER A 95 -11.07 -19.56 -15.37
CA SER A 95 -11.50 -19.81 -16.74
C SER A 95 -11.49 -18.52 -17.57
N SER A 96 -11.29 -18.63 -18.89
CA SER A 96 -11.38 -17.48 -19.81
C SER A 96 -12.74 -16.78 -19.74
N ALA A 97 -13.82 -17.53 -19.50
CA ALA A 97 -15.16 -16.97 -19.30
C ALA A 97 -15.26 -16.19 -17.97
N GLY A 98 -14.73 -16.74 -16.88
CA GLY A 98 -14.68 -16.06 -15.58
C GLY A 98 -13.86 -14.78 -15.61
N GLN A 99 -12.69 -14.81 -16.25
CA GLN A 99 -11.86 -13.64 -16.51
C GLN A 99 -12.65 -12.56 -17.27
N SER A 100 -13.20 -12.91 -18.44
CA SER A 100 -13.93 -11.95 -19.28
C SER A 100 -15.10 -11.33 -18.53
N LEU A 101 -15.83 -12.13 -17.75
CA LEU A 101 -16.96 -11.66 -16.95
C LEU A 101 -16.54 -10.62 -15.90
N VAL A 102 -15.44 -10.88 -15.17
CA VAL A 102 -14.90 -9.94 -14.17
C VAL A 102 -14.42 -8.66 -14.84
N GLU A 103 -13.63 -8.78 -15.92
CA GLU A 103 -13.10 -7.63 -16.66
C GLU A 103 -14.24 -6.73 -17.19
N ASP A 104 -15.25 -7.31 -17.83
CA ASP A 104 -16.40 -6.57 -18.38
C ASP A 104 -17.21 -5.83 -17.31
N HIS A 105 -17.41 -6.45 -16.13
CA HIS A 105 -18.12 -5.80 -15.03
C HIS A 105 -17.31 -4.70 -14.37
N VAL A 106 -16.00 -4.91 -14.18
CA VAL A 106 -15.10 -3.88 -13.64
C VAL A 106 -15.08 -2.69 -14.58
N TRP A 107 -14.96 -2.93 -15.88
CA TRP A 107 -15.01 -1.86 -16.89
C TRP A 107 -16.33 -1.08 -16.85
N ARG A 108 -17.49 -1.76 -16.83
CA ARG A 108 -18.78 -1.08 -16.69
C ARG A 108 -18.85 -0.23 -15.43
N HIS A 109 -18.39 -0.77 -14.29
CA HIS A 109 -18.38 -0.01 -13.04
C HIS A 109 -17.50 1.25 -13.11
N MET A 110 -16.32 1.15 -13.73
CA MET A 110 -15.44 2.31 -13.96
C MET A 110 -16.16 3.40 -14.75
N VAL A 111 -16.84 3.04 -15.83
CA VAL A 111 -17.55 3.99 -16.71
C VAL A 111 -18.78 4.58 -16.00
N GLU A 112 -19.61 3.73 -15.39
CA GLU A 112 -20.92 4.10 -14.83
C GLU A 112 -20.83 4.84 -13.49
N HIS A 113 -19.81 4.55 -12.68
CA HIS A 113 -19.75 5.02 -11.29
C HIS A 113 -18.48 5.76 -10.91
N MET A 114 -17.42 5.65 -11.70
CA MET A 114 -16.16 6.33 -11.44
C MET A 114 -15.84 7.39 -12.50
N GLU A 115 -16.71 7.58 -13.49
CA GLU A 115 -16.58 8.61 -14.52
C GLU A 115 -15.25 8.54 -15.29
N PHE A 116 -14.68 7.34 -15.45
CA PHE A 116 -13.50 7.03 -16.28
C PHE A 116 -13.75 7.28 -17.77
N ALA A 117 -14.22 8.47 -18.14
CA ALA A 117 -14.80 8.82 -19.43
C ALA A 117 -14.03 8.21 -20.63
N ALA A 118 -14.79 7.86 -21.67
CA ALA A 118 -14.42 7.09 -22.87
C ALA A 118 -13.28 7.66 -23.76
N LEU A 119 -12.42 8.53 -23.22
CA LEU A 119 -11.45 9.35 -23.94
C LEU A 119 -10.05 8.74 -24.06
N ASP A 120 -9.76 7.64 -23.37
CA ASP A 120 -8.57 6.83 -23.63
C ASP A 120 -8.94 5.35 -23.82
N PRO A 121 -8.65 4.72 -24.98
CA PRO A 121 -8.85 3.29 -25.16
C PRO A 121 -7.78 2.43 -24.45
N ARG A 122 -6.65 3.00 -24.02
CA ARG A 122 -5.55 2.25 -23.36
C ARG A 122 -5.97 1.62 -22.02
N PRO A 123 -6.67 2.33 -21.10
CA PRO A 123 -7.12 1.74 -19.83
C PRO A 123 -8.13 0.62 -19.99
N ARG A 124 -8.89 0.59 -21.10
CA ARG A 124 -9.99 -0.35 -21.33
C ARG A 124 -9.61 -1.83 -21.19
N ARG A 125 -8.36 -2.17 -21.49
CA ARG A 125 -7.85 -3.55 -21.34
C ARG A 125 -6.95 -3.72 -20.13
N VAL A 126 -6.11 -2.72 -19.83
CA VAL A 126 -5.07 -2.86 -18.82
C VAL A 126 -5.65 -2.88 -17.41
N LEU A 127 -6.51 -1.93 -17.05
CA LEU A 127 -7.01 -1.84 -15.67
C LEU A 127 -7.92 -3.01 -15.28
N PRO A 128 -8.94 -3.41 -16.07
CA PRO A 128 -9.75 -4.57 -15.74
C PRO A 128 -8.92 -5.85 -15.59
N TYR A 129 -7.94 -6.06 -16.47
CA TYR A 129 -7.01 -7.19 -16.39
C TYR A 129 -6.17 -7.17 -15.12
N LEU A 130 -5.60 -6.01 -14.75
CA LEU A 130 -4.83 -5.87 -13.50
C LEU A 130 -5.70 -6.07 -12.26
N VAL A 131 -6.96 -5.60 -12.27
CA VAL A 131 -7.94 -5.86 -11.22
C VAL A 131 -8.23 -7.36 -11.11
N TYR A 132 -8.42 -8.05 -12.23
CA TYR A 132 -8.62 -9.50 -12.25
C TYR A 132 -7.40 -10.26 -11.68
N ARG A 133 -6.18 -9.93 -12.11
CA ARG A 133 -4.95 -10.55 -11.57
C ARG A 133 -4.78 -10.29 -10.08
N SER A 134 -5.10 -9.07 -9.64
CA SER A 134 -5.09 -8.68 -8.23
C SER A 134 -6.12 -9.47 -7.41
N LEU A 135 -7.33 -9.68 -7.94
CA LEU A 135 -8.34 -10.54 -7.33
C LEU A 135 -7.81 -11.96 -7.14
N LEU A 136 -7.21 -12.56 -8.17
CA LEU A 136 -6.62 -13.89 -8.08
C LEU A 136 -5.51 -13.98 -7.04
N ALA A 137 -4.61 -12.98 -7.02
CA ALA A 137 -3.51 -12.91 -6.06
C ALA A 137 -4.03 -12.79 -4.63
N GLY A 138 -5.00 -11.92 -4.38
CA GLY A 138 -5.59 -11.71 -3.05
C GLY A 138 -6.38 -12.90 -2.51
N ASN A 139 -6.85 -13.79 -3.40
CA ASN A 139 -7.55 -15.02 -3.02
C ASN A 139 -6.60 -16.21 -2.78
N ALA A 140 -5.31 -16.08 -3.10
CA ALA A 140 -4.35 -17.17 -2.92
C ALA A 140 -3.91 -17.25 -1.45
N ASP A 141 -4.02 -18.45 -0.86
CA ASP A 141 -3.49 -18.72 0.47
C ASP A 141 -1.96 -18.71 0.49
N ILE A 142 -1.39 -18.57 1.69
CA ILE A 142 0.04 -18.72 1.91
C ILE A 142 0.37 -20.21 1.86
N GLY A 143 1.01 -20.64 0.76
CA GLY A 143 1.49 -22.01 0.63
C GLY A 143 2.59 -22.34 1.65
N THR A 144 2.69 -23.61 2.04
CA THR A 144 3.69 -24.11 3.01
C THR A 144 5.12 -23.74 2.63
N GLN A 145 5.45 -23.82 1.33
CA GLN A 145 6.77 -23.44 0.83
C GLN A 145 7.03 -21.94 1.00
N ALA A 146 6.08 -21.08 0.63
CA ALA A 146 6.23 -19.64 0.79
C ALA A 146 6.42 -19.24 2.25
N ARG A 147 5.67 -19.90 3.16
CA ARG A 147 5.86 -19.72 4.61
C ARG A 147 7.25 -20.12 5.07
N ALA A 148 7.73 -21.31 4.69
CA ALA A 148 9.04 -21.80 5.08
C ALA A 148 10.17 -20.88 4.57
N THR A 149 10.12 -20.48 3.30
CA THR A 149 11.07 -19.55 2.70
C THR A 149 11.07 -18.20 3.43
N THR A 150 9.89 -17.63 3.70
CA THR A 150 9.79 -16.34 4.41
C THR A 150 10.40 -16.40 5.80
N LEU A 151 10.13 -17.47 6.56
CA LEU A 151 10.67 -17.63 7.91
C LEU A 151 12.18 -17.84 7.90
N HIS A 152 12.70 -18.59 6.93
CA HIS A 152 14.14 -18.78 6.77
C HIS A 152 14.85 -17.47 6.41
N GLU A 153 14.31 -16.71 5.46
CA GLU A 153 14.87 -15.40 5.06
C GLU A 153 14.82 -14.36 6.17
N ALA A 154 13.91 -14.51 7.14
CA ALA A 154 13.75 -13.60 8.26
C ALA A 154 14.55 -14.00 9.52
N GLN A 155 15.34 -15.08 9.45
CA GLN A 155 16.28 -15.43 10.52
C GLN A 155 17.42 -14.41 10.54
N ASP A 156 17.66 -13.82 11.70
CA ASP A 156 18.78 -12.92 11.91
C ASP A 156 20.11 -13.67 11.67
N PRO A 157 21.04 -13.12 10.87
CA PRO A 157 22.28 -13.82 10.52
C PRO A 157 23.23 -14.02 11.71
N ILE A 158 23.04 -13.30 12.82
CA ILE A 158 23.90 -13.34 14.01
C ILE A 158 23.39 -14.40 15.00
N ASP A 159 22.11 -14.35 15.35
CA ASP A 159 21.53 -15.20 16.40
C ASP A 159 20.48 -16.21 15.90
N SER A 160 20.21 -16.21 14.59
CA SER A 160 19.19 -17.04 13.93
C SER A 160 17.78 -16.86 14.47
N GLN A 161 17.49 -15.80 15.23
CA GLN A 161 16.15 -15.53 15.74
C GLN A 161 15.24 -15.00 14.65
N VAL A 162 13.95 -15.33 14.74
CA VAL A 162 12.91 -14.69 13.92
C VAL A 162 12.24 -13.62 14.77
N ARG A 163 12.35 -12.36 14.34
CA ARG A 163 11.78 -11.20 15.02
C ARG A 163 10.57 -10.66 14.28
N CYS A 164 9.66 -10.02 15.00
CA CYS A 164 8.57 -9.28 14.39
C CYS A 164 9.16 -8.10 13.61
N TYR A 165 8.94 -8.03 12.30
CA TYR A 165 9.45 -6.92 11.47
C TYR A 165 8.89 -5.56 11.91
N CYS A 166 7.73 -5.57 12.59
CA CYS A 166 7.12 -4.36 13.09
C CYS A 166 7.71 -3.91 14.43
N CYS A 167 7.70 -4.74 15.49
CA CYS A 167 8.04 -4.32 16.85
C CYS A 167 9.38 -4.85 17.37
N GLY A 168 10.04 -5.75 16.65
CA GLY A 168 11.35 -6.29 17.02
C GLY A 168 11.31 -7.43 18.04
N ASP A 169 10.16 -7.69 18.65
CA ASP A 169 9.96 -8.81 19.57
C ASP A 169 10.38 -10.13 18.92
N THR A 170 11.15 -10.94 19.66
CA THR A 170 11.50 -12.29 19.26
C THR A 170 10.25 -13.16 19.20
N LEU A 171 9.97 -13.72 18.03
CA LEU A 171 8.85 -14.64 17.81
C LEU A 171 9.29 -16.10 17.94
N TRP A 172 10.53 -16.40 17.53
CA TRP A 172 11.18 -17.70 17.68
C TRP A 172 12.69 -17.53 17.85
N SER A 173 13.28 -18.45 18.61
CA SER A 173 14.73 -18.56 18.81
C SER A 173 15.12 -20.04 18.70
N PRO A 174 16.31 -20.37 18.16
CA PRO A 174 16.82 -21.75 18.09
C PRO A 174 16.96 -22.41 19.47
N ASP A 175 17.02 -21.63 20.55
CA ASP A 175 17.11 -22.14 21.92
C ASP A 175 15.80 -22.76 22.42
N PHE A 176 14.69 -22.60 21.67
CA PHE A 176 13.38 -23.09 22.04
C PHE A 176 12.80 -24.00 20.94
N GLU A 177 12.30 -25.16 21.36
CA GLU A 177 11.64 -26.11 20.44
C GLU A 177 10.33 -25.54 19.85
N THR A 178 9.67 -24.63 20.58
CA THR A 178 8.42 -24.00 20.17
C THR A 178 8.57 -22.49 20.01
N PRO A 179 7.78 -21.85 19.12
CA PRO A 179 7.75 -20.39 19.02
C PRO A 179 7.40 -19.73 20.35
N LEU A 180 8.12 -18.66 20.69
CA LEU A 180 7.86 -17.84 21.88
C LEU A 180 6.52 -17.11 21.77
N ARG A 181 6.07 -16.83 20.54
CA ARG A 181 4.78 -16.26 20.20
C ARG A 181 4.26 -16.86 18.90
N GLU A 182 2.95 -16.75 18.68
CA GLU A 182 2.36 -17.11 17.40
C GLU A 182 2.97 -16.26 16.26
N ILE A 183 3.61 -16.94 15.30
CA ILE A 183 4.19 -16.29 14.12
C ILE A 183 3.13 -16.22 13.03
N SER A 184 2.59 -15.02 12.83
CA SER A 184 1.83 -14.67 11.63
C SER A 184 2.78 -14.21 10.53
N LEU A 185 2.33 -14.30 9.29
CA LEU A 185 3.00 -13.66 8.15
C LEU A 185 2.11 -12.53 7.65
N ASP A 186 2.65 -11.33 7.64
CA ASP A 186 1.98 -10.15 7.12
C ASP A 186 2.17 -10.08 5.62
N HIS A 187 1.09 -9.79 4.89
CA HIS A 187 1.19 -9.31 3.53
C HIS A 187 1.51 -7.81 3.55
N ILE A 188 2.77 -7.46 3.23
CA ILE A 188 3.24 -6.07 3.22
C ILE A 188 2.31 -5.22 2.35
N TRP A 189 2.01 -5.75 1.15
CA TRP A 189 0.88 -5.35 0.34
C TRP A 189 -0.36 -6.17 0.70
N PRO A 190 -1.45 -5.58 1.23
CA PRO A 190 -2.61 -6.33 1.69
C PRO A 190 -3.28 -7.18 0.60
N ARG A 191 -3.78 -8.36 0.98
CA ARG A 191 -4.58 -9.23 0.08
C ARG A 191 -5.83 -8.55 -0.44
N THR A 192 -6.46 -7.69 0.36
CA THR A 192 -7.62 -6.88 -0.06
C THR A 192 -7.32 -5.95 -1.23
N LEU A 193 -6.05 -5.63 -1.43
CA LEU A 193 -5.55 -4.77 -2.49
C LEU A 193 -4.76 -5.54 -3.57
N GLY A 194 -4.86 -6.86 -3.60
CA GLY A 194 -4.20 -7.69 -4.61
C GLY A 194 -2.82 -8.18 -4.24
N GLY A 195 -2.50 -8.20 -2.94
CA GLY A 195 -1.26 -8.73 -2.42
C GLY A 195 -1.14 -10.22 -2.65
N ILE A 196 -0.02 -10.63 -3.23
CA ILE A 196 0.26 -12.03 -3.53
C ILE A 196 0.89 -12.72 -2.31
N SER A 197 0.60 -14.00 -2.12
CA SER A 197 1.14 -14.82 -1.04
C SER A 197 2.51 -15.46 -1.37
N THR A 198 3.45 -14.68 -1.89
CA THR A 198 4.84 -15.12 -2.17
C THR A 198 5.79 -14.58 -1.10
N PRO A 199 6.99 -15.18 -0.92
CA PRO A 199 7.98 -14.68 0.03
C PRO A 199 8.28 -13.19 -0.13
N ASP A 200 8.29 -12.66 -1.36
CA ASP A 200 8.60 -11.25 -1.65
C ASP A 200 7.60 -10.25 -1.06
N ASN A 201 6.39 -10.68 -0.71
CA ASN A 201 5.35 -9.85 -0.12
C ASN A 201 5.03 -10.24 1.33
N LEU A 202 5.82 -11.15 1.94
CA LEU A 202 5.57 -11.67 3.27
C LEU A 202 6.71 -11.30 4.24
N LEU A 203 6.34 -10.89 5.46
CA LEU A 203 7.25 -10.72 6.59
C LEU A 203 6.66 -11.28 7.89
N PRO A 204 7.50 -11.79 8.81
CA PRO A 204 7.01 -12.30 10.09
C PRO A 204 6.55 -11.18 11.01
N ILE A 205 5.36 -11.35 11.59
CA ILE A 205 4.72 -10.37 12.45
C ILE A 205 4.09 -11.06 13.66
N CYS A 206 4.08 -10.39 14.81
CA CYS A 206 3.35 -10.88 15.98
C CYS A 206 1.83 -10.63 15.82
N ALA A 207 1.00 -11.47 16.44
CA ALA A 207 -0.45 -11.32 16.38
C ALA A 207 -0.97 -9.91 16.77
N PRO A 208 -0.45 -9.25 17.83
CA PRO A 208 -0.87 -7.88 18.15
C PRO A 208 -0.58 -6.85 17.05
N CYS A 209 0.60 -6.89 16.43
CA CYS A 209 0.93 -5.96 15.35
C CYS A 209 0.14 -6.27 14.06
N ASN A 210 -0.08 -7.55 13.77
CA ASN A 210 -0.88 -7.97 12.61
C ASN A 210 -2.35 -7.59 12.77
N GLY A 211 -2.91 -7.79 13.97
CA GLY A 211 -4.27 -7.40 14.32
C GLY A 211 -4.47 -5.89 14.25
N ALA A 212 -3.53 -5.09 14.76
CA ALA A 212 -3.59 -3.63 14.66
C ALA A 212 -3.51 -3.14 13.20
N LYS A 213 -2.70 -3.79 12.36
CA LYS A 213 -2.58 -3.43 10.94
C LYS A 213 -3.87 -3.67 10.16
N GLU A 214 -4.52 -4.82 10.37
CA GLU A 214 -5.62 -5.31 9.54
C GLU A 214 -5.28 -5.31 8.03
N ASP A 215 -6.23 -4.89 7.19
CA ASP A 215 -6.13 -4.82 5.73
C ASP A 215 -5.62 -3.46 5.21
N ARG A 216 -5.05 -2.61 6.07
CA ARG A 216 -4.62 -1.25 5.69
C ARG A 216 -3.45 -1.30 4.70
N ALA A 217 -3.64 -0.73 3.50
CA ALA A 217 -2.53 -0.38 2.60
C ALA A 217 -1.73 0.72 3.26
N SER A 218 -0.53 0.37 3.66
CA SER A 218 0.04 0.97 4.83
C SER A 218 0.89 2.23 4.57
N TRP A 219 1.03 2.53 3.29
CA TRP A 219 1.69 3.65 2.64
C TRP A 219 0.74 4.76 2.15
N SER A 220 -0.57 4.51 2.04
CA SER A 220 -1.50 5.57 1.66
C SER A 220 -1.78 6.41 2.89
N VAL A 221 -1.64 7.72 2.75
CA VAL A 221 -1.90 8.69 3.83
C VAL A 221 -3.31 8.53 4.43
N PHE A 222 -4.21 7.80 3.78
CA PHE A 222 -5.53 7.45 4.27
C PHE A 222 -5.47 6.56 5.51
N GLY A 223 -4.66 5.50 5.53
CA GLY A 223 -4.51 4.67 6.73
C GLY A 223 -3.98 5.51 7.89
N VAL A 224 -3.04 6.38 7.58
CA VAL A 224 -2.31 7.22 8.54
C VAL A 224 -3.14 8.38 9.11
N VAL A 225 -3.85 9.13 8.25
CA VAL A 225 -4.74 10.23 8.65
C VAL A 225 -5.95 9.68 9.38
N PHE A 226 -6.46 8.53 8.95
CA PHE A 226 -7.54 7.85 9.66
C PHE A 226 -7.08 7.33 11.02
N ASP A 227 -5.92 6.69 11.11
CA ASP A 227 -5.34 6.21 12.36
C ASP A 227 -5.00 7.38 13.30
N HIS A 228 -4.56 8.53 12.77
CA HIS A 228 -4.35 9.74 13.57
C HIS A 228 -5.66 10.39 14.04
N ALA A 229 -6.67 10.49 13.16
CA ALA A 229 -8.00 10.96 13.54
C ALA A 229 -8.70 10.02 14.54
N LEU A 230 -8.37 8.73 14.50
CA LEU A 230 -8.75 7.77 15.54
C LEU A 230 -7.89 7.93 16.81
N SER A 231 -6.62 8.34 16.69
CA SER A 231 -5.71 8.56 17.83
C SER A 231 -6.06 9.76 18.71
N GLU A 232 -6.90 10.68 18.24
CA GLU A 232 -7.46 11.72 19.11
C GLU A 232 -8.46 11.17 20.15
N ARG A 233 -8.65 9.83 20.23
CA ARG A 233 -9.65 9.18 21.09
C ARG A 233 -9.09 8.45 22.33
N GLY A 234 -7.77 8.40 22.54
CA GLY A 234 -7.08 8.04 23.80
C GLY A 234 -6.83 6.55 24.15
N GLY A 235 -6.55 5.66 23.19
CA GLY A 235 -6.24 4.23 23.42
C GLY A 235 -4.76 3.80 23.33
N HIS A 236 -4.36 2.74 24.05
CA HIS A 236 -3.00 2.16 23.99
C HIS A 236 -2.58 1.61 22.61
N ASP A 237 -3.53 1.31 21.72
CA ASP A 237 -3.23 0.90 20.34
C ASP A 237 -2.77 2.08 19.46
N GLU A 238 -2.91 3.33 19.92
CA GLU A 238 -2.62 4.53 19.13
C GLU A 238 -1.15 4.70 18.83
N GLU A 239 -0.29 4.58 19.85
CA GLU A 239 1.15 4.69 19.66
C GLU A 239 1.67 3.57 18.75
N ARG A 240 1.05 2.39 18.83
CA ARG A 240 1.35 1.26 17.95
C ARG A 240 0.93 1.55 16.51
N LEU A 241 -0.27 2.07 16.28
CA LEU A 241 -0.78 2.43 14.95
C LEU A 241 0.04 3.57 14.33
N LEU A 242 0.35 4.60 15.11
CA LEU A 242 1.19 5.72 14.69
C LEU A 242 2.62 5.24 14.36
N GLY A 243 3.23 4.43 15.22
CA GLY A 243 4.55 3.85 14.98
C GLY A 243 4.58 2.94 13.74
N LEU A 244 3.53 2.14 13.54
CA LEU A 244 3.33 1.37 12.31
C LEU A 244 3.31 2.30 11.08
N ALA A 245 2.44 3.31 11.09
CA ALA A 245 2.30 4.28 10.00
C ALA A 245 3.63 4.98 9.66
N LEU A 246 4.38 5.43 10.65
CA LEU A 246 5.66 6.11 10.45
C LEU A 246 6.74 5.15 9.92
N HIS A 247 6.83 3.93 10.47
CA HIS A 247 7.76 2.92 9.96
C HIS A 247 7.51 2.60 8.48
N ARG A 248 6.24 2.55 8.06
CA ARG A 248 5.86 2.35 6.66
C ARG A 248 6.14 3.54 5.77
N ARG A 249 5.92 4.77 6.26
CA ARG A 249 6.32 5.99 5.57
C ARG A 249 7.83 5.96 5.28
N ALA A 250 8.64 5.59 6.27
CA ALA A 250 10.07 5.42 6.11
C ALA A 250 10.40 4.32 5.08
N ALA A 251 9.73 3.17 5.14
CA ALA A 251 9.95 2.05 4.20
C ALA A 251 9.59 2.43 2.76
N GLY A 252 8.44 3.08 2.54
CA GLY A 252 8.03 3.57 1.23
C GLY A 252 9.01 4.60 0.66
N ALA A 253 9.46 5.56 1.49
CA ALA A 253 10.45 6.55 1.10
C ALA A 253 11.81 5.90 0.77
N LEU A 254 12.23 4.89 1.54
CA LEU A 254 13.47 4.15 1.31
C LEU A 254 13.40 3.31 0.03
N ALA A 255 12.34 2.52 -0.14
CA ALA A 255 12.10 1.68 -1.32
C ALA A 255 12.13 2.51 -2.60
N THR A 256 11.52 3.68 -2.53
CA THR A 256 11.51 4.66 -3.61
C THR A 256 12.89 5.24 -3.88
N SER A 257 13.60 5.73 -2.86
CA SER A 257 14.91 6.39 -3.04
C SER A 257 16.01 5.44 -3.52
N GLU A 258 15.88 4.16 -3.20
CA GLU A 258 16.90 3.14 -3.52
C GLU A 258 16.44 2.11 -4.54
N TYR A 259 15.24 2.28 -5.12
CA TYR A 259 14.64 1.35 -6.07
C TYR A 259 14.56 -0.11 -5.54
N LEU A 260 14.21 -0.25 -4.27
CA LEU A 260 14.00 -1.54 -3.60
C LEU A 260 12.54 -1.99 -3.73
N THR A 261 12.26 -3.26 -3.42
CA THR A 261 10.91 -3.68 -3.04
C THR A 261 10.56 -3.14 -1.66
N LEU A 262 9.27 -3.13 -1.31
CA LEU A 262 8.85 -2.79 0.05
C LEU A 262 9.44 -3.74 1.08
N LYS A 263 9.52 -5.04 0.78
CA LYS A 263 10.15 -6.03 1.67
C LYS A 263 11.62 -5.71 1.95
N GLU A 264 12.39 -5.48 0.89
CA GLU A 264 13.81 -5.12 1.01
C GLU A 264 13.98 -3.85 1.86
N ALA A 265 13.10 -2.85 1.68
CA ALA A 265 13.12 -1.64 2.49
C ALA A 265 12.78 -1.89 3.97
N PHE A 266 11.78 -2.72 4.30
CA PHE A 266 11.50 -3.10 5.69
C PHE A 266 12.64 -3.88 6.33
N VAL A 267 13.22 -4.85 5.61
CA VAL A 267 14.38 -5.61 6.09
C VAL A 267 15.56 -4.67 6.35
N LYS A 268 15.79 -3.70 5.46
CA LYS A 268 16.87 -2.72 5.60
C LYS A 268 16.64 -1.73 6.76
N LEU A 269 15.40 -1.31 7.00
CA LEU A 269 15.05 -0.42 8.12
C LEU A 269 15.10 -1.12 9.47
N GLY A 270 14.79 -2.42 9.49
CA GLY A 270 14.63 -3.17 10.72
C GLY A 270 13.30 -2.88 11.43
N PRO A 271 13.16 -3.28 12.71
CA PRO A 271 11.96 -3.04 13.49
C PRO A 271 11.67 -1.57 13.76
N ARG A 272 10.41 -1.21 13.99
CA ARG A 272 10.01 0.16 14.30
C ARG A 272 10.81 0.72 15.49
N THR A 273 11.21 1.98 15.37
CA THR A 273 11.78 2.78 16.46
C THR A 273 10.67 3.51 17.24
N ASP A 274 11.05 4.12 18.36
CA ASP A 274 10.16 4.95 19.14
C ASP A 274 9.68 6.16 18.32
N VAL A 275 8.44 6.58 18.58
CA VAL A 275 7.84 7.72 17.89
C VAL A 275 8.29 9.01 18.58
N GLU A 276 8.91 9.90 17.83
CA GLU A 276 9.38 11.19 18.32
C GLU A 276 8.62 12.33 17.63
N LEU A 277 8.42 13.43 18.37
CA LEU A 277 8.01 14.70 17.77
C LEU A 277 9.19 15.31 17.01
N ILE A 278 8.90 15.94 15.87
CA ILE A 278 9.91 16.67 15.10
C ILE A 278 10.13 18.05 15.70
N ASP A 279 9.04 18.77 15.99
CA ASP A 279 9.04 20.08 16.62
C ASP A 279 8.03 20.11 17.78
N GLU A 280 8.53 20.33 19.00
CA GLU A 280 7.69 20.41 20.21
C GLU A 280 6.76 21.64 20.21
N ALA A 281 7.05 22.66 19.40
CA ALA A 281 6.25 23.88 19.29
C ALA A 281 5.08 23.76 18.31
N VAL A 282 5.05 22.72 17.48
CA VAL A 282 4.00 22.49 16.47
C VAL A 282 2.97 21.50 17.01
N ASP A 283 1.71 21.67 16.59
CA ASP A 283 0.62 20.76 16.96
C ASP A 283 0.97 19.29 16.68
N ARG A 284 0.43 18.39 17.50
CA ARG A 284 0.67 16.95 17.43
C ARG A 284 -0.07 16.29 16.26
N HIS A 285 0.15 16.75 15.04
CA HIS A 285 -0.39 16.13 13.84
C HIS A 285 0.58 15.10 13.24
N PHE A 286 0.09 14.13 12.47
CA PHE A 286 0.91 13.05 11.88
C PHE A 286 2.23 13.52 11.23
N PHE A 287 2.22 14.67 10.54
CA PHE A 287 3.40 15.19 9.85
C PHE A 287 4.48 15.76 10.77
N ASN A 288 4.19 15.92 12.06
CA ASN A 288 5.10 16.38 13.11
C ASN A 288 5.67 15.20 13.92
N PHE A 289 5.49 13.97 13.45
CA PHE A 289 6.10 12.78 14.05
C PHE A 289 7.11 12.14 13.12
N ARG A 290 8.11 11.48 13.69
CA ARG A 290 9.14 10.72 13.00
C ARG A 290 9.38 9.35 13.64
N ALA A 291 9.79 8.40 12.81
CA ALA A 291 10.34 7.10 13.18
C ALA A 291 11.21 6.62 12.01
N HIS A 292 12.47 6.27 12.28
CA HIS A 292 13.53 5.93 11.29
C HIS A 292 14.04 7.05 10.38
N ASP A 293 13.40 8.21 10.34
CA ASP A 293 13.66 9.24 9.34
C ASP A 293 14.38 10.48 9.90
N ALA A 294 15.21 10.29 10.93
CA ALA A 294 15.94 11.36 11.63
C ALA A 294 16.82 12.23 10.69
N GLU A 295 17.39 11.65 9.64
CA GLU A 295 18.29 12.36 8.71
C GLU A 295 17.62 12.83 7.41
N LYS A 296 16.50 12.20 6.98
CA LYS A 296 15.87 12.46 5.68
C LYS A 296 14.93 13.68 5.66
N PHE A 297 14.42 14.09 6.81
CA PHE A 297 13.57 15.27 6.95
C PHE A 297 14.21 16.32 7.86
N SER A 298 15.50 16.60 7.67
CA SER A 298 16.06 17.81 8.26
C SER A 298 15.31 19.00 7.65
N PHE A 299 14.39 19.59 8.41
CA PHE A 299 13.86 20.92 8.14
C PHE A 299 14.99 21.92 8.39
N THR A 300 16.01 21.91 7.52
CA THR A 300 16.90 23.05 7.41
C THR A 300 16.08 24.14 6.73
N GLU A 301 15.82 25.19 7.52
CA GLU A 301 15.10 26.43 7.17
C GLU A 301 15.46 27.04 5.81
#